data_AF-A0A496BBZ5-F1
#
_entry.id   AF-A0A496BBZ5-F1
#
_cell.length_a   1.000
_cell.length_b   1.000
_cell.length_c   1.000
_cell.angle_alpha   90.00
_cell.angle_beta   90.00
_cell.angle_gamma   90.00
#
_symmetry.space_group_name_H-M   'P 1'
#
loop_
_entity.id
_entity.type
_entity.pdbx_description
1 polymer ?
#
loop_
_entity_poly.entity_id
_entity_poly.type
_entity_poly.pdbx_seq_one_letter_code
_entity_poly.pdbx_strand_id
1 'polypeptide(L)'
;MKNRWSQNETSVVAPSLSFFLLFLTLCVLFGCENTDQTRTQESLNPIAVSNLPDDGATETVDILSRVESTYQQLNAGKIGIPLNWDSTQNTVLKAACARYLLSREKIKVPLDWRRIEDGILYAEYKRADLIKQFGDIPQVHTIADFHLRSPLGIKRVTRETFIAYFEAIYFLFPTEAHRLALEEARKPELIRGPELEALREENPELWSQQIRHQLVEEHGDIPEVHIVADFIRKLELQIPRTDIECRDFLIAHRQMRPFKVNEQFHLPLDEQYAILEAQDQLKVKMNKLTLDALEKFREAKAKGISFRLIDWGEDDEA
;
A
#
# COMPACT_ATOMS: atom_id res chain seq x y z
N MET A 1 50.70 40.96 10.93
CA MET A 1 51.60 39.80 11.02
C MET A 1 51.27 39.00 12.28
N LYS A 2 51.09 37.68 12.14
CA LYS A 2 51.00 36.60 13.16
C LYS A 2 49.66 36.33 13.89
N ASN A 3 48.83 35.54 13.20
CA ASN A 3 48.21 34.26 13.59
C ASN A 3 48.13 33.86 15.08
N ARG A 4 46.92 33.47 15.51
CA ARG A 4 46.68 32.11 16.04
C ARG A 4 45.20 31.74 16.01
N TRP A 5 44.89 30.72 15.21
CA TRP A 5 43.62 30.00 15.18
C TRP A 5 43.56 29.02 16.34
N SER A 6 42.39 28.90 16.97
CA SER A 6 41.99 27.78 17.83
C SER A 6 40.71 27.22 17.22
N GLN A 7 40.85 26.08 16.54
CA GLN A 7 39.74 25.26 16.09
C GLN A 7 39.29 24.41 17.28
N ASN A 8 38.04 24.56 17.69
CA ASN A 8 37.31 23.52 18.42
C ASN A 8 36.42 22.84 17.38
N GLU A 9 36.81 21.63 16.97
CA GLU A 9 35.99 20.73 16.19
C GLU A 9 34.93 20.12 17.13
N THR A 10 33.71 20.64 17.08
CA THR A 10 32.53 19.89 17.54
C THR A 10 32.05 19.04 16.37
N SER A 11 32.30 17.74 16.44
CA SER A 11 31.75 16.74 15.53
C SER A 11 30.23 16.72 15.67
N VAL A 12 29.53 17.25 14.66
CA VAL A 12 28.09 17.03 14.48
C VAL A 12 27.92 15.62 13.92
N VAL A 13 27.55 14.68 14.78
CA VAL A 13 27.14 13.34 14.38
C VAL A 13 25.79 13.44 13.68
N ALA A 14 25.77 13.10 12.39
CA ALA A 14 24.57 13.02 11.58
C ALA A 14 23.59 11.96 12.13
N PRO A 15 22.29 12.28 12.33
CA PRO A 15 21.29 11.30 12.71
C PRO A 15 20.65 10.72 11.44
N SER A 16 21.28 9.73 10.81
CA SER A 16 20.62 9.02 9.68
C SER A 16 21.00 7.55 9.52
N LEU A 17 21.50 6.89 10.57
CA LEU A 17 21.75 5.44 10.57
C LEU A 17 21.17 4.70 11.80
N SER A 18 20.44 5.40 12.69
CA SER A 18 19.85 4.77 13.90
C SER A 18 18.56 3.99 13.66
N PHE A 19 17.86 4.19 12.54
CA PHE A 19 16.61 3.45 12.29
C PHE A 19 16.84 2.02 11.76
N PHE A 20 17.91 1.79 10.97
CA PHE A 20 18.24 0.46 10.45
C PHE A 20 18.93 -0.45 11.49
N LEU A 21 19.66 0.12 12.44
CA LEU A 21 20.29 -0.65 13.53
C LEU A 21 19.30 -1.05 14.63
N LEU A 22 18.21 -0.30 14.85
CA LEU A 22 17.19 -0.69 15.82
C LEU A 22 16.39 -1.92 15.37
N PHE A 23 16.22 -2.12 14.06
CA PHE A 23 15.53 -3.28 13.48
C PHE A 23 16.37 -4.58 13.56
N LEU A 24 17.70 -4.46 13.50
CA LEU A 24 18.61 -5.61 13.61
C LEU A 24 18.93 -5.97 15.07
N THR A 25 18.87 -5.02 16.00
CA THR A 25 19.16 -5.27 17.42
C THR A 25 17.97 -5.88 18.16
N LEU A 26 16.73 -5.65 17.71
CA LEU A 26 15.54 -6.32 18.27
C LEU A 26 15.47 -7.82 17.95
N CYS A 27 16.14 -8.28 16.89
CA CYS A 27 16.23 -9.70 16.55
C CYS A 27 17.22 -10.48 17.43
N VAL A 28 18.14 -9.80 18.12
CA VAL A 28 19.20 -10.44 18.92
C VAL A 28 18.88 -10.47 20.42
N LEU A 29 18.02 -9.58 20.93
CA LEU A 29 17.76 -9.44 22.37
C LEU A 29 16.58 -10.26 22.94
N PHE A 30 15.84 -11.02 22.12
CA PHE A 30 14.77 -11.92 22.60
C PHE A 30 15.11 -13.41 22.49
N GLY A 31 16.37 -13.75 22.25
CA GLY A 31 16.87 -15.11 22.32
C GLY A 31 17.50 -15.41 23.68
N CYS A 32 16.68 -15.86 24.64
CA CYS A 32 17.00 -16.86 25.68
C CYS A 32 16.10 -16.66 26.91
N GLU A 33 14.99 -17.37 26.98
CA GLU A 33 14.58 -18.05 28.21
C GLU A 33 13.60 -19.18 27.89
N ASN A 34 13.93 -20.35 28.42
CA ASN A 34 13.36 -21.65 28.08
C ASN A 34 11.88 -21.78 28.45
N THR A 35 11.05 -22.09 27.46
CA THR A 35 9.99 -23.11 27.60
C THR A 35 9.57 -23.57 26.20
N ASP A 36 9.51 -24.89 26.00
CA ASP A 36 9.19 -25.55 24.74
C ASP A 36 7.84 -25.12 24.15
N GLN A 37 7.86 -24.09 23.31
CA GLN A 37 6.85 -23.87 22.27
C GLN A 37 7.56 -23.46 20.98
N THR A 38 7.69 -24.42 20.06
CA THR A 38 8.11 -24.20 18.68
C THR A 38 7.04 -23.42 17.92
N ARG A 39 6.92 -22.12 18.21
CA ARG A 39 6.11 -21.17 17.43
C ARG A 39 7.04 -20.54 16.39
N THR A 40 7.03 -21.09 15.19
CA THR A 40 7.76 -20.54 14.04
C THR A 40 7.21 -19.14 13.74
N GLN A 41 8.07 -18.13 13.87
CA GLN A 41 7.78 -16.75 13.49
C GLN A 41 7.73 -16.69 11.95
N GLU A 42 6.54 -16.53 11.39
CA GLU A 42 6.31 -16.43 9.94
C GLU A 42 6.79 -15.05 9.50
N SER A 43 7.89 -14.96 8.75
CA SER A 43 8.37 -13.69 8.21
C SER A 43 7.47 -13.25 7.05
N LEU A 44 6.67 -12.21 7.29
CA LEU A 44 5.87 -11.55 6.27
C LEU A 44 6.82 -10.82 5.30
N ASN A 45 7.14 -11.43 4.15
CA ASN A 45 7.75 -10.71 3.04
C ASN A 45 6.65 -9.96 2.27
N PRO A 46 6.76 -8.64 2.05
CA PRO A 46 5.79 -7.90 1.27
C PRO A 46 5.87 -8.32 -0.21
N ILE A 47 4.77 -8.84 -0.74
CA ILE A 47 4.60 -9.14 -2.17
C ILE A 47 4.33 -7.81 -2.88
N ALA A 48 5.26 -7.39 -3.74
CA ALA A 48 5.11 -6.20 -4.56
C ALA A 48 4.02 -6.41 -5.64
N VAL A 49 3.01 -5.54 -5.64
CA VAL A 49 1.98 -5.47 -6.68
C VAL A 49 2.63 -4.88 -7.94
N SER A 50 2.66 -5.64 -9.04
CA SER A 50 3.24 -5.20 -10.32
C SER A 50 2.24 -5.39 -11.46
N ASN A 51 2.15 -4.37 -12.32
CA ASN A 51 1.22 -4.27 -13.44
C ASN A 51 1.70 -5.12 -14.65
N LEU A 52 1.01 -6.24 -14.91
CA LEU A 52 1.17 -7.11 -16.11
C LEU A 52 -0.21 -7.57 -16.64
N PRO A 53 -0.34 -7.99 -17.92
CA PRO A 53 -1.63 -8.22 -18.60
C PRO A 53 -2.50 -9.33 -17.97
N ASP A 54 -3.79 -9.25 -18.26
CA ASP A 54 -4.94 -9.80 -17.51
C ASP A 54 -5.47 -11.16 -18.03
N ASP A 55 -4.59 -12.08 -18.47
CA ASP A 55 -5.02 -13.33 -19.12
C ASP A 55 -5.19 -14.54 -18.17
N GLY A 56 -4.61 -14.50 -16.96
CA GLY A 56 -4.59 -15.64 -16.02
C GLY A 56 -5.73 -15.72 -14.98
N ALA A 57 -6.54 -14.66 -14.80
CA ALA A 57 -7.52 -14.61 -13.71
C ALA A 57 -8.71 -15.59 -13.89
N THR A 58 -9.10 -15.87 -15.15
CA THR A 58 -10.28 -16.65 -15.49
C THR A 58 -10.11 -18.15 -15.19
N GLU A 59 -8.92 -18.70 -15.42
CA GLU A 59 -8.61 -20.12 -15.19
C GLU A 59 -8.56 -20.45 -13.68
N THR A 60 -8.25 -19.47 -12.84
CA THR A 60 -8.13 -19.72 -11.40
C THR A 60 -9.44 -19.65 -10.63
N VAL A 61 -10.33 -18.74 -11.02
CA VAL A 61 -11.73 -18.72 -10.52
C VAL A 61 -12.41 -20.05 -10.86
N ASP A 62 -12.08 -20.66 -12.00
CA ASP A 62 -12.52 -22.00 -12.38
C ASP A 62 -12.02 -23.08 -11.40
N ILE A 63 -10.74 -23.06 -11.01
CA ILE A 63 -10.17 -24.07 -10.08
C ILE A 63 -10.88 -24.06 -8.71
N LEU A 64 -11.03 -22.89 -8.08
CA LEU A 64 -11.69 -22.78 -6.76
C LEU A 64 -13.14 -23.26 -6.81
N SER A 65 -13.87 -22.82 -7.84
CA SER A 65 -15.25 -23.21 -8.08
C SER A 65 -15.37 -24.72 -8.31
N ARG A 66 -14.39 -25.33 -8.98
CA ARG A 66 -14.33 -26.78 -9.21
C ARG A 66 -13.99 -27.56 -7.95
N VAL A 67 -13.09 -27.07 -7.09
CA VAL A 67 -12.81 -27.70 -5.78
C VAL A 67 -14.07 -27.71 -4.92
N GLU A 68 -14.75 -26.56 -4.82
CA GLU A 68 -16.00 -26.44 -4.07
C GLU A 68 -17.10 -27.33 -4.66
N SER A 69 -17.31 -27.30 -5.97
CA SER A 69 -18.29 -28.16 -6.66
C SER A 69 -18.01 -29.64 -6.43
N THR A 70 -16.75 -30.06 -6.53
CA THR A 70 -16.33 -31.46 -6.30
C THR A 70 -16.56 -31.86 -4.83
N TYR A 71 -16.23 -30.98 -3.89
CA TYR A 71 -16.50 -31.18 -2.47
C TYR A 71 -18.00 -31.34 -2.18
N GLN A 72 -18.86 -30.51 -2.79
CA GLN A 72 -20.31 -30.61 -2.65
C GLN A 72 -20.85 -31.91 -3.25
N GLN A 73 -20.30 -32.37 -4.38
CA GLN A 73 -20.66 -33.66 -4.97
C GLN A 73 -20.26 -34.84 -4.08
N LEU A 74 -19.09 -34.80 -3.43
CA LEU A 74 -18.66 -35.80 -2.43
C LEU A 74 -19.60 -35.80 -1.22
N ASN A 75 -19.97 -34.62 -0.72
CA ASN A 75 -20.92 -34.49 0.40
C ASN A 75 -22.31 -35.02 0.08
N ALA A 76 -22.79 -34.77 -1.15
CA ALA A 76 -24.06 -35.28 -1.65
C ALA A 76 -24.04 -36.77 -2.00
N GLY A 77 -22.89 -37.45 -1.91
CA GLY A 77 -22.73 -38.86 -2.30
C GLY A 77 -22.89 -39.10 -3.81
N LYS A 78 -22.80 -38.05 -4.64
CA LYS A 78 -22.90 -38.14 -6.10
C LYS A 78 -21.64 -38.75 -6.73
N ILE A 79 -20.50 -38.54 -6.08
CA ILE A 79 -19.21 -39.12 -6.44
C ILE A 79 -18.59 -39.79 -5.21
N GLY A 80 -17.89 -40.90 -5.41
CA GLY A 80 -17.16 -41.61 -4.36
C GLY A 80 -15.72 -41.13 -4.22
N ILE A 81 -15.10 -41.41 -3.07
CA ILE A 81 -13.68 -41.16 -2.85
C ILE A 81 -12.88 -42.28 -3.53
N PRO A 82 -11.96 -41.98 -4.46
CA PRO A 82 -11.07 -42.99 -5.02
C PRO A 82 -10.21 -43.64 -3.92
N LEU A 83 -9.93 -44.94 -4.04
CA LEU A 83 -9.05 -45.66 -3.10
C LEU A 83 -7.66 -44.99 -2.96
N ASN A 84 -7.14 -44.44 -4.07
CA ASN A 84 -5.82 -43.81 -4.14
C ASN A 84 -5.95 -42.29 -4.37
N TRP A 85 -6.86 -41.63 -3.66
CA TRP A 85 -7.18 -40.21 -3.84
C TRP A 85 -5.97 -39.29 -3.61
N ASP A 86 -5.04 -39.67 -2.75
CA ASP A 86 -3.82 -38.92 -2.41
C ASP A 86 -2.77 -38.95 -3.54
N SER A 87 -2.78 -40.02 -4.32
CA SER A 87 -1.86 -40.30 -5.42
C SER A 87 -2.38 -39.82 -6.78
N THR A 88 -3.60 -39.26 -6.83
CA THR A 88 -4.17 -38.75 -8.09
C THR A 88 -3.36 -37.55 -8.62
N GLN A 89 -3.27 -37.43 -9.94
CA GLN A 89 -2.69 -36.26 -10.61
C GLN A 89 -3.68 -35.08 -10.69
N ASN A 90 -4.97 -35.34 -10.43
CA ASN A 90 -5.99 -34.30 -10.43
C ASN A 90 -5.98 -33.54 -9.09
N THR A 91 -5.30 -32.40 -9.05
CA THR A 91 -5.13 -31.55 -7.86
C THR A 91 -6.47 -31.07 -7.28
N VAL A 92 -7.46 -30.75 -8.14
CA VAL A 92 -8.82 -30.36 -7.72
C VAL A 92 -9.50 -31.49 -6.95
N LEU A 93 -9.49 -32.72 -7.50
CA LEU A 93 -10.08 -33.88 -6.84
C LEU A 93 -9.33 -34.23 -5.55
N LYS A 94 -8.00 -34.12 -5.55
CA LYS A 94 -7.16 -34.37 -4.38
C LYS A 94 -7.50 -33.42 -3.24
N ALA A 95 -7.56 -32.12 -3.52
CA ALA A 95 -7.94 -31.09 -2.55
C ALA A 95 -9.36 -31.29 -2.02
N ALA A 96 -10.34 -31.54 -2.91
CA ALA A 96 -11.72 -31.80 -2.51
C ALA A 96 -11.86 -33.06 -1.63
N CYS A 97 -11.13 -34.13 -1.94
CA CYS A 97 -11.08 -35.35 -1.11
C CYS A 97 -10.43 -35.09 0.25
N ALA A 98 -9.32 -34.35 0.29
CA ALA A 98 -8.66 -33.96 1.54
C ALA A 98 -9.63 -33.18 2.43
N ARG A 99 -10.27 -32.13 1.90
CA ARG A 99 -11.27 -31.33 2.61
C ARG A 99 -12.43 -32.18 3.14
N TYR A 100 -12.98 -33.07 2.32
CA TYR A 100 -14.04 -34.00 2.73
C TYR A 100 -13.60 -34.90 3.89
N LEU A 101 -12.44 -35.55 3.77
CA LEU A 101 -11.95 -36.47 4.78
C LEU A 101 -11.57 -35.77 6.09
N LEU A 102 -11.00 -34.57 6.02
CA LEU A 102 -10.67 -33.72 7.18
C LEU A 102 -11.95 -33.28 7.90
N SER A 103 -12.97 -32.82 7.16
CA SER A 103 -14.26 -32.40 7.75
C SER A 103 -15.02 -33.51 8.48
N ARG A 104 -14.69 -34.77 8.19
CA ARG A 104 -15.25 -35.96 8.85
C ARG A 104 -14.28 -36.65 9.82
N GLU A 105 -13.15 -36.01 10.11
CA GLU A 105 -12.10 -36.53 10.99
C GLU A 105 -11.56 -37.91 10.57
N LYS A 106 -11.71 -38.28 9.28
CA LYS A 106 -11.24 -39.56 8.74
C LYS A 106 -9.74 -39.58 8.48
N ILE A 107 -9.16 -38.41 8.28
CA ILE A 107 -7.71 -38.20 8.20
C ILE A 107 -7.32 -37.06 9.13
N LYS A 108 -6.05 -37.05 9.56
CA LYS A 108 -5.46 -35.93 10.30
C LYS A 108 -4.67 -35.06 9.32
N VAL A 109 -4.56 -33.76 9.63
CA VAL A 109 -3.63 -32.89 8.94
C VAL A 109 -2.20 -33.46 9.10
N PRO A 110 -1.45 -33.71 8.01
CA PRO A 110 -0.08 -34.20 8.08
C PRO A 110 0.81 -33.24 8.90
N LEU A 111 1.76 -33.74 9.68
CA LEU A 111 2.62 -32.88 10.51
C LEU A 111 3.49 -31.91 9.69
N ASP A 112 3.86 -32.32 8.48
CA ASP A 112 4.74 -31.64 7.55
C ASP A 112 3.98 -30.98 6.39
N TRP A 113 2.67 -30.74 6.55
CA TRP A 113 1.81 -30.16 5.50
C TRP A 113 2.35 -28.85 4.90
N ARG A 114 3.14 -28.09 5.68
CA ARG A 114 3.77 -26.83 5.24
C ARG A 114 4.82 -27.01 4.14
N ARG A 115 5.28 -28.24 3.89
CA ARG A 115 6.28 -28.59 2.86
C ARG A 115 5.65 -29.10 1.57
N ILE A 116 4.33 -29.14 1.50
CA ILE A 116 3.61 -29.63 0.32
C ILE A 116 3.72 -28.61 -0.81
N GLU A 117 4.20 -29.06 -1.97
CA GLU A 117 4.37 -28.24 -3.18
C GLU A 117 3.03 -27.96 -3.89
N ASP A 118 2.05 -28.86 -3.77
CA ASP A 118 0.70 -28.66 -4.29
C ASP A 118 0.01 -27.55 -3.51
N GLY A 119 -0.02 -26.35 -4.10
CA GLY A 119 -0.57 -25.16 -3.47
C GLY A 119 -2.06 -25.24 -3.12
N ILE A 120 -2.85 -26.01 -3.89
CA ILE A 120 -4.27 -26.19 -3.61
C ILE A 120 -4.42 -27.06 -2.36
N LEU A 121 -3.68 -28.17 -2.32
CA LEU A 121 -3.69 -29.08 -1.18
C LEU A 121 -3.10 -28.43 0.09
N TYR A 122 -2.03 -27.64 -0.06
CA TYR A 122 -1.43 -26.86 1.02
C TYR A 122 -2.47 -25.98 1.71
N ALA A 123 -3.29 -25.26 0.93
CA ALA A 123 -4.24 -24.33 1.51
C ALA A 123 -5.47 -25.04 2.12
N GLU A 124 -5.86 -26.23 1.64
CA GLU A 124 -6.86 -27.06 2.32
C GLU A 124 -6.34 -27.59 3.67
N TYR A 125 -5.07 -27.98 3.77
CA TYR A 125 -4.46 -28.35 5.05
C TYR A 125 -4.32 -27.15 5.99
N LYS A 126 -3.94 -25.98 5.46
CA LYS A 126 -3.90 -24.72 6.22
C LYS A 126 -5.28 -24.38 6.78
N ARG A 127 -6.33 -24.50 5.95
CA ARG A 127 -7.72 -24.30 6.36
C ARG A 127 -8.11 -25.25 7.49
N ALA A 128 -7.85 -26.54 7.35
CA ALA A 128 -8.21 -27.52 8.37
C ALA A 128 -7.46 -27.28 9.70
N ASP A 129 -6.19 -26.88 9.64
CA ASP A 129 -5.42 -26.48 10.83
C ASP A 129 -6.03 -25.25 11.51
N LEU A 130 -6.39 -24.22 10.74
CA LEU A 130 -7.05 -23.02 11.26
C LEU A 130 -8.45 -23.32 11.83
N ILE A 131 -9.26 -24.16 11.18
CA ILE A 131 -10.58 -24.59 11.69
C ILE A 131 -10.41 -25.33 13.02
N LYS A 132 -9.38 -26.19 13.13
CA LYS A 132 -9.10 -26.90 14.38
C LYS A 132 -8.72 -25.93 15.52
N GLN A 133 -8.02 -24.84 15.21
CA GLN A 133 -7.57 -23.86 16.20
C GLN A 133 -8.65 -22.84 16.58
N PHE A 134 -9.42 -22.35 15.61
CA PHE A 134 -10.31 -21.19 15.75
C PHE A 134 -11.80 -21.51 15.52
N GLY A 135 -12.12 -22.72 15.10
CA GLY A 135 -13.46 -23.11 14.66
C GLY A 135 -13.75 -22.75 13.21
N ASP A 136 -14.91 -23.20 12.74
CA ASP A 136 -15.41 -22.95 11.38
C ASP A 136 -16.08 -21.56 11.30
N ILE A 137 -15.25 -20.52 11.20
CA ILE A 137 -15.68 -19.11 11.16
C ILE A 137 -15.26 -18.42 9.86
N PRO A 138 -15.95 -17.33 9.43
CA PRO A 138 -15.68 -16.66 8.15
C PRO A 138 -14.21 -16.29 7.91
N GLN A 139 -13.51 -15.79 8.94
CA GLN A 139 -12.13 -15.33 8.86
C GLN A 139 -11.15 -16.45 8.47
N VAL A 140 -11.41 -17.68 8.91
CA VAL A 140 -10.59 -18.83 8.54
C VAL A 140 -10.70 -19.12 7.05
N HIS A 141 -11.91 -19.03 6.49
CA HIS A 141 -12.14 -19.19 5.05
C HIS A 141 -11.47 -18.07 4.26
N THR A 142 -11.56 -16.82 4.71
CA THR A 142 -10.88 -15.69 4.06
C THR A 142 -9.36 -15.90 3.94
N ILE A 143 -8.72 -16.38 5.01
CA ILE A 143 -7.27 -16.66 5.00
C ILE A 143 -6.95 -17.84 4.07
N ALA A 144 -7.73 -18.92 4.13
CA ALA A 144 -7.54 -20.08 3.27
C ALA A 144 -7.69 -19.73 1.78
N ASP A 145 -8.73 -18.97 1.43
CA ASP A 145 -9.01 -18.51 0.08
C ASP A 145 -7.88 -17.60 -0.43
N PHE A 146 -7.36 -16.70 0.40
CA PHE A 146 -6.21 -15.88 0.03
C PHE A 146 -4.96 -16.73 -0.27
N HIS A 147 -4.66 -17.73 0.57
CA HIS A 147 -3.53 -18.62 0.36
C HIS A 147 -3.71 -19.59 -0.79
N LEU A 148 -4.94 -19.95 -1.18
CA LEU A 148 -5.20 -20.71 -2.40
C LEU A 148 -4.81 -19.92 -3.65
N ARG A 149 -4.98 -18.59 -3.64
CA ARG A 149 -4.74 -17.73 -4.81
C ARG A 149 -3.26 -17.57 -5.16
N SER A 150 -2.38 -17.56 -4.16
CA SER A 150 -0.94 -17.29 -4.36
C SER A 150 -0.21 -18.39 -5.18
N PRO A 151 -0.33 -19.69 -4.86
CA PRO A 151 0.30 -20.76 -5.65
C PRO A 151 -0.26 -20.90 -7.06
N LEU A 152 -1.49 -20.46 -7.29
CA LEU A 152 -2.13 -20.51 -8.60
C LEU A 152 -1.68 -19.36 -9.52
N GLY A 153 -0.71 -18.56 -9.10
CA GLY A 153 -0.16 -17.47 -9.90
C GLY A 153 -1.13 -16.30 -10.08
N ILE A 154 -2.17 -16.19 -9.25
CA ILE A 154 -3.04 -15.01 -9.27
C ILE A 154 -2.25 -13.84 -8.69
N LYS A 155 -1.56 -13.13 -9.58
CA LYS A 155 -0.76 -11.95 -9.23
C LYS A 155 -1.62 -10.78 -8.79
N ARG A 156 -2.90 -10.73 -9.20
CA ARG A 156 -3.82 -9.64 -8.90
C ARG A 156 -4.84 -10.07 -7.85
N VAL A 157 -4.48 -9.90 -6.59
CA VAL A 157 -5.45 -9.87 -5.50
C VAL A 157 -6.00 -8.44 -5.46
N THR A 158 -7.33 -8.27 -5.54
CA THR A 158 -7.90 -6.91 -5.42
C THR A 158 -7.55 -6.34 -4.05
N ARG A 159 -7.47 -5.01 -3.96
CA ARG A 159 -7.16 -4.34 -2.70
C ARG A 159 -8.15 -4.70 -1.59
N GLU A 160 -9.43 -4.85 -1.91
CA GLU A 160 -10.48 -5.27 -0.97
C GLU A 160 -10.21 -6.69 -0.44
N THR A 161 -9.77 -7.59 -1.32
CA THR A 161 -9.42 -8.97 -0.93
C THR A 161 -8.19 -8.98 -0.04
N PHE A 162 -7.22 -8.10 -0.31
CA PHE A 162 -6.01 -7.93 0.51
C PHE A 162 -6.35 -7.36 1.89
N ILE A 163 -7.21 -6.33 1.97
CA ILE A 163 -7.70 -5.78 3.24
C ILE A 163 -8.46 -6.85 4.03
N ALA A 164 -9.40 -7.57 3.40
CA ALA A 164 -10.17 -8.63 4.07
C ALA A 164 -9.27 -9.72 4.65
N TYR A 165 -8.19 -10.08 3.95
CA TYR A 165 -7.17 -11.00 4.45
C TYR A 165 -6.47 -10.48 5.71
N PHE A 166 -6.01 -9.21 5.73
CA PHE A 166 -5.39 -8.64 6.92
C PHE A 166 -6.37 -8.45 8.07
N GLU A 167 -7.64 -8.14 7.80
CA GLU A 167 -8.69 -8.09 8.80
C GLU A 167 -8.90 -9.46 9.45
N ALA A 168 -8.95 -10.52 8.65
CA ALA A 168 -9.05 -11.89 9.13
C ALA A 168 -7.82 -12.30 9.95
N ILE A 169 -6.61 -11.98 9.49
CA ILE A 169 -5.38 -12.26 10.23
C ILE A 169 -5.34 -11.53 11.56
N TYR A 170 -5.64 -10.23 11.57
CA TYR A 170 -5.65 -9.45 12.81
C TYR A 170 -6.71 -9.96 13.79
N PHE A 171 -7.88 -10.37 13.27
CA PHE A 171 -8.93 -10.96 14.09
C PHE A 171 -8.51 -12.27 14.77
N LEU A 172 -7.89 -13.20 14.03
CA LEU A 172 -7.44 -14.49 14.59
C LEU A 172 -6.15 -14.36 15.43
N PHE A 173 -5.30 -13.40 15.08
CA PHE A 173 -3.99 -13.21 15.68
C PHE A 173 -3.76 -11.72 15.98
N PRO A 174 -4.32 -11.17 17.06
CA PRO A 174 -4.28 -9.73 17.35
C PRO A 174 -2.90 -9.29 17.89
N THR A 175 -1.90 -9.30 17.01
CA THR A 175 -0.55 -8.82 17.30
C THR A 175 -0.36 -7.40 16.77
N GLU A 176 0.57 -6.66 17.37
CA GLU A 176 0.90 -5.30 16.91
C GLU A 176 1.39 -5.28 15.46
N ALA A 177 2.16 -6.30 15.05
CA ALA A 177 2.61 -6.45 13.67
C ALA A 177 1.42 -6.60 12.70
N HIS A 178 0.40 -7.39 13.05
CA HIS A 178 -0.79 -7.55 12.21
C HIS A 178 -1.67 -6.30 12.19
N ARG A 179 -1.74 -5.54 13.29
CA ARG A 179 -2.41 -4.24 13.34
C ARG A 179 -1.78 -3.27 12.34
N LEU A 180 -0.45 -3.13 12.39
CA LEU A 180 0.29 -2.26 11.48
C LEU A 180 0.15 -2.70 10.01
N ALA A 181 0.19 -4.00 9.74
CA ALA A 181 -0.01 -4.52 8.38
C ALA A 181 -1.41 -4.25 7.83
N LEU A 182 -2.45 -4.34 8.69
CA LEU A 182 -3.81 -3.97 8.31
C LEU A 182 -3.96 -2.47 8.05
N GLU A 183 -3.34 -1.63 8.89
CA GLU A 183 -3.33 -0.18 8.68
C GLU A 183 -2.65 0.20 7.36
N GLU A 184 -1.53 -0.45 7.05
CA GLU A 184 -0.83 -0.28 5.79
C GLU A 184 -1.71 -0.72 4.60
N ALA A 185 -2.33 -1.90 4.66
CA ALA A 185 -3.22 -2.38 3.60
C ALA A 185 -4.44 -1.47 3.36
N ARG A 186 -4.89 -0.78 4.41
CA ARG A 186 -5.98 0.21 4.34
C ARG A 186 -5.54 1.55 3.78
N LYS A 187 -4.24 1.86 3.73
CA LYS A 187 -3.79 3.09 3.07
C LYS A 187 -4.19 3.06 1.60
N PRO A 188 -4.69 4.18 1.05
CA PRO A 188 -5.02 4.28 -0.37
C PRO A 188 -3.80 3.89 -1.20
N GLU A 189 -4.01 3.08 -2.24
CA GLU A 189 -2.96 2.85 -3.23
C GLU A 189 -2.58 4.21 -3.79
N LEU A 190 -1.28 4.51 -3.74
CA LEU A 190 -0.79 5.80 -4.16
C LEU A 190 -0.86 5.88 -5.68
N ILE A 191 -1.88 6.57 -6.17
CA ILE A 191 -2.02 6.82 -7.61
C ILE A 191 -0.94 7.84 -7.98
N ARG A 192 -0.11 7.50 -8.97
CA ARG A 192 1.00 8.34 -9.44
C ARG A 192 0.84 8.64 -10.93
N GLY A 193 1.41 9.77 -11.36
CA GLY A 193 1.48 10.11 -12.78
C GLY A 193 0.14 10.52 -13.39
N PRO A 194 -0.13 10.18 -14.68
CA PRO A 194 -1.32 10.65 -15.39
C PRO A 194 -2.65 10.24 -14.76
N GLU A 195 -2.70 9.07 -14.11
CA GLU A 195 -3.90 8.57 -13.42
C GLU A 195 -4.31 9.48 -12.25
N LEU A 196 -3.33 10.09 -11.59
CA LEU A 196 -3.60 11.03 -10.52
C LEU A 196 -4.24 12.32 -11.07
N GLU A 197 -3.78 12.80 -12.23
CA GLU A 197 -4.38 13.98 -12.86
C GLU A 197 -5.83 13.71 -13.31
N ALA A 198 -6.13 12.53 -13.85
CA ALA A 198 -7.52 12.15 -14.17
C ALA A 198 -8.40 12.17 -12.91
N LEU A 199 -7.87 11.69 -11.79
CA LEU A 199 -8.58 11.67 -10.51
C LEU A 199 -8.93 13.08 -10.01
N ARG A 200 -8.13 14.09 -10.34
CA ARG A 200 -8.39 15.48 -9.99
C ARG A 200 -9.73 15.97 -10.54
N GLU A 201 -10.05 15.57 -11.78
CA GLU A 201 -11.31 15.93 -12.45
C GLU A 201 -12.48 15.05 -12.00
N GLU A 202 -12.25 13.73 -11.87
CA GLU A 202 -13.30 12.76 -11.51
C GLU A 202 -13.72 12.83 -10.05
N ASN A 203 -12.75 13.00 -9.14
CA ASN A 203 -12.94 13.02 -7.70
C ASN A 203 -11.87 13.88 -7.00
N PRO A 204 -12.01 15.22 -7.02
CA PRO A 204 -11.01 16.15 -6.49
C PRO A 204 -10.74 15.98 -4.99
N GLU A 205 -11.69 15.43 -4.23
CA GLU A 205 -11.50 15.11 -2.81
C GLU A 205 -10.52 13.94 -2.65
N LEU A 206 -10.73 12.85 -3.39
CA LEU A 206 -9.83 11.70 -3.36
C LEU A 206 -8.44 12.07 -3.91
N TRP A 207 -8.39 12.88 -4.96
CA TRP A 207 -7.13 13.45 -5.46
C TRP A 207 -6.38 14.23 -4.37
N SER A 208 -7.06 15.11 -3.65
CA SER A 208 -6.44 15.89 -2.56
C SER A 208 -5.91 14.99 -1.43
N GLN A 209 -6.60 13.88 -1.14
CA GLN A 209 -6.12 12.88 -0.18
C GLN A 209 -4.85 12.17 -0.69
N GLN A 210 -4.76 11.88 -1.99
CA GLN A 210 -3.56 11.31 -2.62
C GLN A 210 -2.37 12.28 -2.55
N ILE A 211 -2.58 13.57 -2.85
CA ILE A 211 -1.53 14.60 -2.70
C ILE A 211 -1.04 14.68 -1.26
N ARG A 212 -1.95 14.69 -0.27
CA ARG A 212 -1.56 14.62 1.15
C ARG A 212 -0.70 13.39 1.43
N HIS A 213 -1.07 12.23 0.92
CA HIS A 213 -0.33 10.99 1.13
C HIS A 213 1.08 11.08 0.53
N GLN A 214 1.21 11.61 -0.69
CA GLN A 214 2.52 11.86 -1.33
C GLN A 214 3.40 12.78 -0.49
N LEU A 215 2.85 13.90 -0.01
CA LEU A 215 3.60 14.85 0.82
C LEU A 215 4.05 14.21 2.15
N VAL A 216 3.23 13.36 2.77
CA VAL A 216 3.61 12.61 3.99
C VAL A 216 4.71 11.60 3.69
N GLU A 217 4.68 10.89 2.56
CA GLU A 217 5.76 9.98 2.16
C GLU A 217 7.08 10.73 1.93
N GLU A 218 7.03 11.91 1.31
CA GLU A 218 8.21 12.67 0.93
C GLU A 218 8.83 13.47 2.08
N HIS A 219 7.99 14.05 2.94
CA HIS A 219 8.43 14.99 3.98
C HIS A 219 8.17 14.51 5.42
N GLY A 220 7.48 13.38 5.58
CA GLY A 220 7.04 12.86 6.87
C GLY A 220 5.71 13.46 7.34
N ASP A 221 5.13 12.85 8.39
CA ASP A 221 3.87 13.29 8.99
C ASP A 221 4.10 14.48 9.95
N ILE A 222 4.35 15.66 9.38
CA ILE A 222 4.64 16.91 10.11
C ILE A 222 3.52 17.95 9.91
N PRO A 223 3.35 18.92 10.83
CA PRO A 223 2.29 19.93 10.73
C PRO A 223 2.28 20.70 9.40
N GLU A 224 3.45 21.02 8.86
CA GLU A 224 3.62 21.78 7.62
C GLU A 224 3.01 21.04 6.42
N VAL A 225 3.14 19.71 6.35
CA VAL A 225 2.53 18.88 5.30
C VAL A 225 1.02 19.00 5.32
N HIS A 226 0.40 19.05 6.50
CA HIS A 226 -1.05 19.21 6.62
C HIS A 226 -1.52 20.60 6.21
N ILE A 227 -0.74 21.65 6.50
CA ILE A 227 -1.04 23.02 6.08
C ILE A 227 -0.99 23.10 4.54
N VAL A 228 0.05 22.55 3.92
CA VAL A 228 0.20 22.51 2.45
C VAL A 228 -0.93 21.70 1.81
N ALA A 229 -1.18 20.49 2.31
CA ALA A 229 -2.23 19.63 1.77
C ALA A 229 -3.63 20.24 1.90
N ASP A 230 -3.99 20.84 3.04
CA ASP A 230 -5.30 21.47 3.21
C ASP A 230 -5.46 22.71 2.32
N PHE A 231 -4.39 23.49 2.12
CA PHE A 231 -4.43 24.63 1.21
C PHE A 231 -4.66 24.20 -0.24
N ILE A 232 -3.93 23.17 -0.73
CA ILE A 232 -4.12 22.58 -2.06
C ILE A 232 -5.54 22.03 -2.21
N ARG A 233 -6.05 21.32 -1.19
CA ARG A 233 -7.43 20.80 -1.17
C ARG A 233 -8.46 21.93 -1.31
N LYS A 234 -8.33 23.00 -0.52
CA LYS A 234 -9.24 24.16 -0.60
C LYS A 234 -9.19 24.83 -1.96
N LEU A 235 -7.99 24.97 -2.51
CA LEU A 235 -7.79 25.46 -3.87
C LEU A 235 -8.54 24.62 -4.88
N GLU A 236 -8.38 23.30 -4.81
CA GLU A 236 -8.97 22.39 -5.78
C GLU A 236 -10.50 22.39 -5.71
N LEU A 237 -11.04 22.31 -4.51
CA LEU A 237 -12.48 22.31 -4.23
C LEU A 237 -13.12 23.71 -4.29
N GLN A 238 -12.37 24.74 -4.68
CA GLN A 238 -12.81 26.14 -4.73
C GLN A 238 -13.39 26.65 -3.38
N ILE A 239 -12.88 26.12 -2.27
CA ILE A 239 -13.24 26.56 -0.93
C ILE A 239 -12.55 27.91 -0.67
N PRO A 240 -13.27 28.92 -0.12
CA PRO A 240 -12.67 30.18 0.25
C PRO A 240 -11.48 30.00 1.20
N ARG A 241 -10.43 30.78 0.96
CA ARG A 241 -9.21 30.82 1.77
C ARG A 241 -9.07 32.21 2.37
N THR A 242 -8.51 32.30 3.55
CA THR A 242 -8.23 33.56 4.26
C THR A 242 -6.78 33.99 4.03
N ASP A 243 -6.49 35.27 4.22
CA ASP A 243 -5.12 35.79 4.14
C ASP A 243 -4.16 35.12 5.14
N ILE A 244 -4.67 34.68 6.30
CA ILE A 244 -3.86 33.96 7.30
C ILE A 244 -3.46 32.60 6.74
N GLU A 245 -4.41 31.83 6.20
CA GLU A 245 -4.13 30.53 5.59
C GLU A 245 -3.16 30.64 4.41
N CYS A 246 -3.27 31.68 3.58
CA CYS A 246 -2.31 31.94 2.50
C CYS A 246 -0.90 32.19 3.04
N ARG A 247 -0.74 32.92 4.15
CA ARG A 247 0.57 33.16 4.76
C ARG A 247 1.13 31.90 5.38
N ASP A 248 0.32 31.16 6.14
CA ASP A 248 0.71 29.92 6.79
C ASP A 248 1.14 28.88 5.75
N PHE A 249 0.41 28.76 4.64
CA PHE A 249 0.80 27.95 3.50
C PHE A 249 2.17 28.32 2.93
N LEU A 250 2.42 29.60 2.65
CA LEU A 250 3.71 30.05 2.09
C LEU A 250 4.87 29.81 3.07
N ILE A 251 4.63 29.90 4.38
CA ILE A 251 5.62 29.59 5.43
C ILE A 251 5.89 28.09 5.47
N ALA A 252 4.84 27.27 5.56
CA ALA A 252 4.93 25.81 5.60
C ALA A 252 5.62 25.26 4.34
N HIS A 253 5.22 25.72 3.15
CA HIS A 253 5.85 25.33 1.87
C HIS A 253 7.35 25.62 1.86
N ARG A 254 7.74 26.81 2.33
CA ARG A 254 9.15 27.20 2.44
C ARG A 254 9.92 26.31 3.41
N GLN A 255 9.31 25.92 4.54
CA GLN A 255 9.93 25.04 5.54
C GLN A 255 10.06 23.60 5.06
N MET A 256 9.11 23.13 4.24
CA MET A 256 9.12 21.79 3.66
C MET A 256 10.16 21.60 2.57
N ARG A 257 10.60 22.68 1.88
CA ARG A 257 11.66 22.55 0.87
C ARG A 257 12.94 22.03 1.54
N PRO A 258 13.43 20.84 1.16
CA PRO A 258 14.71 20.38 1.69
C PRO A 258 15.81 21.36 1.26
N PHE A 259 16.82 21.53 2.11
CA PHE A 259 18.09 22.19 1.78
C PHE A 259 18.91 21.43 0.71
N LYS A 260 18.26 20.73 -0.23
CA LYS A 260 18.91 20.10 -1.39
C LYS A 260 19.16 21.17 -2.45
N VAL A 261 20.21 21.96 -2.21
CA VAL A 261 20.63 23.14 -2.99
C VAL A 261 21.04 22.81 -4.44
N ASN A 262 21.14 21.53 -4.84
CA ASN A 262 21.87 21.16 -6.06
C ASN A 262 21.06 20.45 -7.16
N GLU A 263 19.79 20.14 -6.95
CA GLU A 263 18.96 19.59 -8.02
C GLU A 263 18.00 20.68 -8.48
N GLN A 264 18.02 20.97 -9.78
CA GLN A 264 17.06 21.83 -10.48
C GLN A 264 15.66 21.18 -10.38
N PHE A 265 15.08 21.21 -9.19
CA PHE A 265 13.77 20.65 -8.94
C PHE A 265 12.72 21.62 -9.45
N HIS A 266 12.17 21.28 -10.61
CA HIS A 266 10.86 21.77 -11.01
C HIS A 266 9.86 21.33 -9.94
N LEU A 267 9.31 22.31 -9.21
CA LEU A 267 8.18 22.06 -8.31
C LEU A 267 7.05 21.40 -9.11
N PRO A 268 6.28 20.48 -8.49
CA PRO A 268 5.02 20.02 -9.08
C PRO A 268 4.17 21.23 -9.52
N LEU A 269 3.58 21.17 -10.71
CA LEU A 269 2.89 22.33 -11.31
C LEU A 269 1.69 22.78 -10.46
N ASP A 270 1.05 21.86 -9.78
CA ASP A 270 0.00 22.03 -8.79
C ASP A 270 0.48 22.81 -7.55
N GLU A 271 1.69 22.54 -7.05
CA GLU A 271 2.30 23.37 -6.00
C GLU A 271 2.68 24.76 -6.50
N GLN A 272 3.21 24.88 -7.73
CA GLN A 272 3.50 26.19 -8.33
C GLN A 272 2.24 27.04 -8.43
N TYR A 273 1.15 26.47 -8.97
CA TYR A 273 -0.14 27.12 -9.03
C TYR A 273 -0.62 27.57 -7.64
N ALA A 274 -0.49 26.71 -6.62
CA ALA A 274 -0.89 27.04 -5.26
C ALA A 274 -0.10 28.22 -4.66
N ILE A 275 1.22 28.29 -4.91
CA ILE A 275 2.08 29.42 -4.51
C ILE A 275 1.61 30.72 -5.17
N LEU A 276 1.36 30.70 -6.46
CA LEU A 276 0.94 31.89 -7.20
C LEU A 276 -0.43 32.39 -6.72
N GLU A 277 -1.40 31.49 -6.51
CA GLU A 277 -2.71 31.84 -5.95
C GLU A 277 -2.61 32.46 -4.54
N ALA A 278 -1.75 31.91 -3.67
CA ALA A 278 -1.53 32.47 -2.34
C ALA A 278 -0.89 33.87 -2.40
N GLN A 279 0.08 34.07 -3.29
CA GLN A 279 0.74 35.36 -3.48
C GLN A 279 -0.20 36.43 -4.05
N ASP A 280 -1.02 36.06 -5.04
CA ASP A 280 -2.04 36.93 -5.64
C ASP A 280 -3.07 37.40 -4.62
N GLN A 281 -3.61 36.46 -3.83
CA GLN A 281 -4.57 36.78 -2.79
C GLN A 281 -4.01 37.75 -1.74
N LEU A 282 -2.74 37.56 -1.36
CA LEU A 282 -2.02 38.46 -0.44
C LEU A 282 -1.60 39.79 -1.09
N LYS A 283 -1.91 40.01 -2.37
CA LYS A 283 -1.50 41.17 -3.16
C LYS A 283 0.01 41.40 -3.14
N VAL A 284 0.77 40.32 -3.12
CA VAL A 284 2.23 40.37 -3.28
C VAL A 284 2.51 40.88 -4.69
N LYS A 285 3.43 41.84 -4.81
CA LYS A 285 3.79 42.41 -6.13
C LYS A 285 4.47 41.34 -6.99
N MET A 286 3.72 40.77 -7.94
CA MET A 286 4.22 39.85 -8.95
C MET A 286 4.67 40.59 -10.21
N ASN A 287 5.63 40.03 -10.94
CA ASN A 287 5.99 40.55 -12.26
C ASN A 287 4.95 40.09 -13.30
N LYS A 288 4.99 40.67 -14.50
CA LYS A 288 4.03 40.35 -15.57
C LYS A 288 4.06 38.87 -15.94
N LEU A 289 5.24 38.28 -16.10
CA LEU A 289 5.41 36.87 -16.47
C LEU A 289 4.77 35.92 -15.45
N THR A 290 4.89 36.22 -14.16
CA THR A 290 4.26 35.45 -13.08
C THR A 290 2.74 35.57 -13.09
N LEU A 291 2.21 36.77 -13.38
CA LEU A 291 0.76 36.98 -13.54
C LEU A 291 0.21 36.23 -14.75
N ASP A 292 0.90 36.34 -15.90
CA ASP A 292 0.52 35.63 -17.14
C ASP A 292 0.52 34.10 -16.91
N ALA A 293 1.49 33.57 -16.16
CA ALA A 293 1.53 32.16 -15.78
C ALA A 293 0.36 31.74 -14.88
N LEU A 294 0.02 32.57 -13.87
CA LEU A 294 -1.13 32.33 -13.01
C LEU A 294 -2.45 32.32 -13.81
N GLU A 295 -2.61 33.23 -14.76
CA GLU A 295 -3.77 33.28 -15.66
C GLU A 295 -3.87 32.01 -16.52
N LYS A 296 -2.75 31.52 -17.08
CA LYS A 296 -2.72 30.23 -17.81
C LYS A 296 -3.16 29.05 -16.95
N PHE A 297 -2.71 28.96 -15.70
CA PHE A 297 -3.17 27.92 -14.78
C PHE A 297 -4.67 28.01 -14.50
N ARG A 298 -5.19 29.22 -14.23
CA ARG A 298 -6.63 29.45 -14.00
C ARG A 298 -7.45 29.05 -15.23
N GLU A 299 -7.00 29.39 -16.44
CA GLU A 299 -7.64 28.98 -17.68
C GLU A 299 -7.64 27.46 -17.88
N ALA A 300 -6.50 26.80 -17.68
CA ALA A 300 -6.39 25.35 -17.80
C ALA A 300 -7.35 24.66 -16.83
N LYS A 301 -7.37 25.12 -15.57
CA LYS A 301 -8.29 24.62 -14.56
C LYS A 301 -9.76 24.83 -14.95
N ALA A 302 -10.13 26.02 -15.44
CA ALA A 302 -11.49 26.31 -15.89
C ALA A 302 -11.93 25.42 -17.08
N LYS A 303 -10.98 24.97 -17.89
CA LYS A 303 -11.22 24.09 -19.04
C LYS A 303 -11.12 22.59 -18.71
N GLY A 304 -10.74 22.21 -17.49
CA GLY A 304 -10.44 20.81 -17.15
C GLY A 304 -9.27 20.28 -17.97
N ILE A 305 -8.20 21.06 -18.08
CA ILE A 305 -6.98 20.68 -18.80
C ILE A 305 -5.88 20.47 -17.77
N SER A 306 -5.20 19.33 -17.86
CA SER A 306 -4.01 19.05 -17.05
C SER A 306 -2.96 20.15 -17.21
N PHE A 307 -2.36 20.58 -16.10
CA PHE A 307 -1.32 21.62 -16.11
C PHE A 307 -0.10 21.26 -16.95
N ARG A 308 0.15 19.95 -17.15
CA ARG A 308 1.23 19.44 -18.01
C ARG A 308 1.00 19.70 -19.50
N LEU A 309 -0.24 20.01 -19.88
CA LEU A 309 -0.65 20.28 -21.26
C LEU A 309 -0.82 21.79 -21.53
N ILE A 310 -0.46 22.65 -20.57
CA ILE A 310 -0.45 24.10 -20.79
C ILE A 310 0.62 24.42 -21.84
N ASP A 311 0.19 25.10 -22.90
CA ASP A 311 1.10 25.68 -23.87
C ASP A 311 1.75 26.94 -23.27
N TRP A 312 3.01 26.79 -22.90
CA TRP A 312 3.79 27.91 -22.35
C TRP A 312 4.25 28.88 -23.45
N GLY A 313 4.11 28.53 -24.73
CA GLY A 313 4.68 29.23 -25.88
C GLY A 313 6.14 28.83 -26.11
N GLU A 314 6.57 28.70 -27.36
CA GLU A 314 7.94 28.28 -27.74
C GLU A 314 9.04 29.34 -27.44
N ASP A 315 8.74 30.40 -26.70
CA ASP A 315 9.62 31.58 -26.58
C ASP A 315 10.59 31.58 -25.37
N ASP A 316 10.79 30.44 -24.70
CA ASP A 316 11.70 30.31 -23.54
C ASP A 316 12.95 29.42 -23.81
N GLU A 317 13.44 29.35 -25.07
CA GLU A 317 14.87 29.09 -25.33
C GLU A 317 15.66 30.42 -25.32
N ALA A 318 15.85 31.00 -24.12
CA ALA A 318 16.77 32.12 -23.89
C ALA A 318 17.65 31.90 -22.66
#